data_AF-A0A7X7A564-F1
#
_entry.id   AF-A0A7X7A564-F1
#
_cell.length_a   1.000
_cell.length_b   1.000
_cell.length_c   1.000
_cell.angle_alpha   90.00
_cell.angle_beta   90.00
_cell.angle_gamma   90.00
#
_symmetry.space_group_name_H-M   'P 1'
#
loop_
_entity.id
_entity.type
_entity.pdbx_description
1 polymer ?
#
loop_
_entity_poly.entity_id
_entity_poly.type
_entity_poly.pdbx_seq_one_letter_code
_entity_poly.pdbx_strand_id
1 'polypeptide(L)' 'MRVTMARGTRAFRLPAEPKSRFLEDEEGELWVVQQVTRVNGEYEVLCRHATRIEQRLYEREQQAASGA' A
#
# COMPACT_ATOMS: atom_id res chain seq x y z
N MET A 1 15.69 9.04 17.45
CA MET A 1 15.32 9.72 16.19
C MET A 1 13.80 9.65 16.05
N ARG A 2 13.09 10.79 16.05
CA ARG A 2 11.61 10.85 16.09
C ARG A 2 11.12 11.03 14.65
N VAL A 3 10.52 9.99 14.07
CA VAL A 3 9.97 10.06 12.71
C VAL A 3 8.59 10.71 12.80
N THR A 4 8.49 11.98 12.43
CA THR A 4 7.20 12.67 12.28
C THR A 4 6.59 12.17 10.98
N MET A 5 5.72 11.15 11.04
CA MET A 5 5.00 10.70 9.84
C MET A 5 4.02 11.80 9.41
N ALA A 6 4.02 12.11 8.11
CA ALA A 6 3.09 13.09 7.55
C ALA A 6 1.64 12.58 7.69
N ARG A 7 0.69 13.49 7.91
CA ARG A 7 -0.74 13.15 8.03
C ARG A 7 -1.20 12.48 6.74
N GLY A 8 -1.81 11.30 6.83
CA GLY A 8 -2.23 10.51 5.65
C GLY A 8 -1.15 9.59 5.07
N THR A 9 -0.04 9.39 5.79
CA THR A 9 0.95 8.34 5.50
C THR A 9 0.97 7.29 6.59
N ARG A 10 1.19 6.03 6.22
CA ARG A 10 1.27 4.88 7.14
C ARG A 10 2.39 3.95 6.70
N ALA A 11 3.10 3.38 7.68
CA ALA A 11 4.10 2.35 7.44
C ALA A 11 3.50 0.98 7.76
N PHE A 12 3.73 0.01 6.89
CA PHE A 12 3.32 -1.39 7.03
C PHE A 12 4.57 -2.27 7.12
N ARG A 13 4.45 -3.37 7.88
CA ARG A 13 5.45 -4.45 7.86
C ARG A 13 4.86 -5.64 7.15
N LEU A 14 5.51 -6.06 6.07
CA LEU A 14 5.09 -7.20 5.28
C LEU A 14 6.15 -8.31 5.35
N PRO A 15 5.74 -9.57 5.46
CA PRO A 15 6.66 -10.71 5.43
C PRO A 15 7.23 -10.97 4.02
N ALA A 16 6.64 -10.38 2.99
CA ALA A 16 7.06 -10.51 1.60
C ALA A 16 6.93 -9.17 0.86
N GLU A 17 7.65 -9.05 -0.25
CA GLU A 17 7.59 -7.86 -1.09
C GLU A 17 6.17 -7.65 -1.64
N PRO A 18 5.62 -6.41 -1.57
CA PRO A 18 4.29 -6.14 -2.09
C PRO A 18 4.27 -6.35 -3.61
N LYS A 19 3.35 -7.18 -4.08
CA LYS A 19 3.17 -7.49 -5.52
C LYS A 19 2.38 -6.43 -6.28
N SER A 20 1.78 -5.48 -5.55
CA SER A 20 0.97 -4.40 -6.09
C SER A 20 1.45 -3.07 -5.53
N ARG A 21 1.26 -2.00 -6.31
CA ARG A 21 1.43 -0.62 -5.84
C ARG A 21 0.34 -0.19 -4.85
N PHE A 22 -0.72 -0.99 -4.71
CA PHE A 22 -1.82 -0.78 -3.79
C PHE A 22 -1.77 -1.82 -2.67
N LEU A 23 -2.06 -1.37 -1.45
CA LEU A 23 -2.28 -2.22 -0.28
C LEU A 23 -3.65 -1.90 0.30
N GLU A 24 -4.36 -2.94 0.70
CA GLU A 24 -5.59 -2.83 1.46
C GLU A 24 -5.27 -3.24 2.89
N ASP A 25 -5.72 -2.45 3.87
CA ASP A 25 -5.58 -2.83 5.27
C ASP A 25 -6.78 -3.62 5.78
N GLU A 26 -6.74 -4.03 7.05
CA GLU A 26 -7.79 -4.84 7.66
C GLU A 26 -9.15 -4.13 7.75
N GLU A 27 -9.17 -2.80 7.65
CA GLU A 27 -10.39 -1.99 7.66
C GLU A 27 -10.95 -1.78 6.23
N GLY A 28 -10.27 -2.33 5.22
CA GLY A 28 -10.62 -2.14 3.81
C GLY A 28 -10.16 -0.80 3.25
N GLU A 29 -9.31 -0.05 3.97
CA GLU A 29 -8.78 1.21 3.46
C GLU A 29 -7.69 0.95 2.42
N LEU A 30 -7.72 1.72 1.33
CA LEU A 30 -6.77 1.60 0.24
C LEU A 30 -5.60 2.57 0.42
N TRP A 31 -4.39 2.01 0.34
CA TRP A 31 -3.12 2.69 0.49
C TRP A 31 -2.27 2.53 -0.77
N VAL A 32 -1.54 3.58 -1.13
CA VAL A 32 -0.61 3.60 -2.27
C VAL A 32 0.81 3.53 -1.76
N VAL A 33 1.53 2.50 -2.17
CA VAL A 33 2.94 2.29 -1.85
C VAL A 33 3.76 3.45 -2.40
N GLN A 34 4.51 4.10 -1.52
CA GLN A 34 5.46 5.17 -1.85
C GLN A 34 6.89 4.65 -1.84
N GLN A 35 7.23 3.83 -0.86
CA GLN A 35 8.59 3.30 -0.70
C GLN A 35 8.55 1.90 -0.07
N VAL A 36 9.41 1.01 -0.56
CA VAL A 36 9.63 -0.33 -0.01
C VAL A 36 11.07 -0.41 0.46
N THR A 37 11.28 -0.77 1.72
CA THR A 37 12.61 -0.92 2.31
C THR A 37 12.71 -2.29 2.96
N ARG A 38 13.73 -3.07 2.63
CA ARG A 38 13.97 -4.37 3.27
C ARG A 38 14.86 -4.20 4.50
N VAL A 39 14.37 -4.61 5.66
CA VAL A 39 15.07 -4.49 6.95
C VAL A 39 15.00 -5.83 7.68
N ASN A 40 16.15 -6.44 7.99
CA ASN A 40 16.25 -7.69 8.75
C ASN A 40 15.38 -8.85 8.23
N GLY A 41 15.15 -8.92 6.91
CA GLY A 41 14.34 -9.97 6.30
C GLY A 41 12.85 -9.63 6.18
N GLU A 42 12.39 -8.55 6.79
CA GLU A 42 11.04 -8.00 6.61
C GLU A 42 11.03 -6.83 5.62
N TYR A 43 9.85 -6.50 5.09
CA TYR A 43 9.64 -5.35 4.22
C TYR A 43 8.89 -4.27 4.98
N GLU A 44 9.55 -3.14 5.23
CA GLU A 44 8.92 -1.92 5.71
C GLU A 44 8.44 -1.10 4.51
N VAL A 45 7.13 -0.93 4.40
CA VAL A 45 6.48 -0.27 3.27
C VAL A 45 5.84 1.02 3.74
N LEU A 46 6.32 2.16 3.23
CA LEU A 46 5.71 3.45 3.45
C LEU A 46 4.63 3.67 2.40
N CYS A 47 3.42 3.97 2.84
CA CYS A 47 2.29 4.26 1.98
C CYS A 47 1.69 5.62 2.29
N ARG A 48 0.91 6.13 1.33
CA ARG A 48 -0.05 7.23 1.55
C ARG A 48 -1.46 6.76 1.27
N HIS A 49 -2.45 7.43 1.84
CA HIS A 49 -3.84 7.14 1.55
C HIS A 49 -4.10 7.28 0.03
N ALA A 50 -4.86 6.34 -0.53
CA ALA A 50 -5.23 6.42 -1.93
C ALA A 50 -6.17 7.59 -2.17
N THR A 51 -5.97 8.28 -3.30
CA THR A 51 -6.96 9.25 -3.79
C THR A 51 -8.16 8.53 -4.40
N ARG A 52 -9.28 9.25 -4.56
CA ARG A 52 -10.48 8.69 -5.21
C ARG A 52 -10.25 8.21 -6.65
N ILE A 53 -9.30 8.84 -7.37
CA ILE A 53 -8.93 8.42 -8.73
C ILE A 53 -8.18 7.09 -8.68
N GLU A 54 -7.26 6.94 -7.73
CA GLU A 54 -6.47 5.73 -7.51
C GLU A 54 -7.33 4.56 -7.04
N GLN A 55 -8.31 4.80 -6.17
CA GLN A 55 -9.31 3.79 -5.77
C GLN A 55 -10.05 3.22 -6.99
N ARG A 56 -10.52 4.08 -7.90
CA ARG A 56 -11.18 3.63 -9.13
C ARG A 56 -10.25 2.88 -10.08
N LEU A 57 -8.96 3.22 -10.11
CA LEU A 57 -7.97 2.48 -10.91
C LEU A 57 -7.76 1.08 -10.34
N TYR A 58 -7.62 0.97 -9.02
CA TYR A 58 -7.48 -0.32 -8.34
C TYR A 58 -8.69 -1.24 -8.59
N GLU A 59 -9.92 -0.73 -8.45
CA GLU A 59 -11.14 -1.50 -8.73
C GLU A 59 -11.17 -2.06 -10.17
N ARG A 60 -10.72 -1.28 -11.15
CA ARG A 60 -10.63 -1.71 -12.55
C ARG A 60 -9.57 -2.79 -12.77
N GLU A 61 -8.41 -2.65 -12.12
CA GLU A 61 -7.34 -3.65 -12.17
C GLU A 61 -7.82 -4.99 -11.58
N GLN A 62 -8.55 -4.97 -10.47
CA GLN A 62 -9.15 -6.17 -9.87
C GLN A 62 -10.20 -6.81 -10.78
N GLN A 63 -11.10 -6.01 -11.37
CA GLN A 63 -12.11 -6.51 -12.30
C GLN A 63 -11.49 -7.19 -13.53
N ALA A 64 -10.46 -6.58 -14.11
CA ALA A 64 -9.73 -7.14 -15.24
C ALA A 64 -9.03 -8.47 -14.88
N ALA A 65 -8.52 -8.60 -13.65
CA ALA A 65 -7.89 -9.82 -13.17
C ALA A 65 -8.90 -10.95 -12.86
N SER A 66 -10.13 -10.61 -12.48
CA SER A 66 -11.19 -11.57 -12.13
C SER A 66 -12.01 -12.11 -13.31
N GLY A 67 -11.84 -11.55 -14.51
CA GLY A 67 -12.64 -11.85 -15.70
C GLY A 67 -12.04 -12.87 -16.68
N ALA A 68 -11.07 -13.68 -16.26
CA ALA A 68 -10.44 -14.75 -17.04
C ALA A 68 -10.74 -16.13 -16.43
#